data_AF-A0A969VL71-F1
#
_entry.id   AF-A0A969VL71-F1
#
_cell.length_a   1.000
_cell.length_b   1.000
_cell.length_c   1.000
_cell.angle_alpha   90.00
_cell.angle_beta   90.00
_cell.angle_gamma   90.00
#
_symmetry.space_group_name_H-M   'P 1'
#
loop_
_entity.id
_entity.type
_entity.pdbx_description
1 polymer ?
#
loop_
_entity_poly.entity_id
_entity_poly.type
_entity_poly.pdbx_seq_one_letter_code
_entity_poly.pdbx_strand_id
1 'polypeptide(L)'
;MRLLAASLLSLALATPAAAQTLSAEIGANGIAPTLARLKAQPEPALEEIFAIGGLHFLGAVERALQLQWRTGADQVAGNAGDTLGLPFLRLPVPLNSAPEPFQGALITQLFTDIDADMNAARAALATLPDGEDFGMELTFSDLWFDINLNGTREAEEEALTILGPQLLGWQWQDPDPTAPPLTIRFDAADAAWLTAYTHVMSGLANTILAYDPAASIDRVIAARTALKVAAPDPTDYSFDASFGQFIDAFAMLEGAVNQQPDTARAKAAKEHFLAMITENRRFWSLVAVETDNDREWVPNDNQTSALGFSLPPAPATPGLASSPMARRSCRVVS
;
A
#
# COMPACT_ATOMS: atom_id res chain seq x y z
N MET A 1 57.12 51.21 -18.06
CA MET A 1 57.35 49.81 -17.64
C MET A 1 56.47 49.52 -16.43
N ARG A 2 55.20 49.13 -16.66
CA ARG A 2 54.31 48.54 -15.63
C ARG A 2 53.44 47.50 -16.32
N LEU A 3 53.57 46.28 -15.83
CA LEU A 3 53.05 45.03 -16.38
C LEU A 3 51.52 44.96 -16.25
N LEU A 4 50.85 44.63 -17.36
CA LEU A 4 49.45 44.19 -17.39
C LEU A 4 49.41 42.70 -17.02
N ALA A 5 48.82 42.38 -15.87
CA ALA A 5 48.50 41.01 -15.50
C ALA A 5 47.14 40.63 -16.08
N ALA A 6 47.13 39.66 -16.99
CA ALA A 6 45.93 39.08 -17.57
C ALA A 6 45.32 38.05 -16.61
N SER A 7 44.10 38.30 -16.14
CA SER A 7 43.30 37.31 -15.41
C SER A 7 42.57 36.42 -16.41
N LEU A 8 43.01 35.17 -16.51
CA LEU A 8 42.33 34.09 -17.22
C LEU A 8 41.13 33.62 -16.41
N LEU A 9 39.93 33.83 -16.97
CA LEU A 9 38.67 33.32 -16.44
C LEU A 9 38.52 31.85 -16.88
N SER A 10 38.71 30.92 -15.97
CA SER A 10 38.44 29.50 -16.20
C SER A 10 36.94 29.25 -16.08
N LEU A 11 36.22 29.18 -17.21
CA LEU A 11 34.87 28.62 -17.24
C LEU A 11 34.97 27.11 -17.03
N ALA A 12 34.67 26.66 -15.82
CA ALA A 12 34.33 25.26 -15.58
C ALA A 12 32.97 25.00 -16.23
N LEU A 13 32.97 24.28 -17.36
CA LEU A 13 31.76 23.67 -17.90
C LEU A 13 31.27 22.64 -16.89
N ALA A 14 30.28 23.01 -16.08
CA ALA A 14 29.50 22.05 -15.31
C ALA A 14 28.77 21.16 -16.30
N THR A 15 29.27 19.94 -16.51
CA THR A 15 28.49 18.87 -17.13
C THR A 15 27.23 18.68 -16.30
N PRO A 16 26.02 18.74 -16.87
CA PRO A 16 24.82 18.44 -16.10
C PRO A 16 24.98 17.01 -15.57
N ALA A 17 24.93 16.85 -14.25
CA ALA A 17 24.73 15.53 -13.67
C ALA A 17 23.47 14.96 -14.34
N ALA A 18 23.56 13.74 -14.89
CA ALA A 18 22.36 13.05 -15.36
C ALA A 18 21.33 13.09 -14.23
N ALA A 19 20.15 13.66 -14.49
CA ALA A 19 19.11 13.74 -13.48
C ALA A 19 18.82 12.32 -12.99
N GLN A 20 18.92 12.11 -11.67
CA GLN A 20 18.55 10.83 -11.05
C GLN A 20 17.08 10.54 -11.37
N THR A 21 16.75 9.30 -11.73
CA THR A 21 15.36 8.89 -11.93
C THR A 21 14.61 8.87 -10.60
N LEU A 22 13.27 8.99 -10.64
CA LEU A 22 12.44 8.90 -9.42
C LEU A 22 12.64 7.57 -8.68
N SER A 23 12.68 6.45 -9.42
CA SER A 23 12.98 5.12 -8.86
C SER A 23 14.30 5.12 -8.10
N ALA A 24 15.39 5.62 -8.73
CA ALA A 24 16.70 5.66 -8.08
C ALA A 24 16.76 6.64 -6.90
N GLU A 25 15.97 7.72 -6.92
CA GLU A 25 15.84 8.65 -5.81
C GLU A 25 15.17 7.99 -4.59
N ILE A 26 14.06 7.28 -4.82
CA ILE A 26 13.37 6.48 -3.79
C ILE A 26 14.34 5.44 -3.19
N GLY A 27 15.10 4.75 -4.04
CA GLY A 27 16.08 3.77 -3.57
C GLY A 27 17.21 4.35 -2.74
N ALA A 28 17.60 5.60 -3.02
CA ALA A 28 18.67 6.28 -2.27
C ALA A 28 18.19 6.91 -0.97
N ASN A 29 16.96 7.46 -0.95
CA ASN A 29 16.51 8.36 0.11
C ASN A 29 15.30 7.83 0.90
N GLY A 30 14.59 6.83 0.39
CA GLY A 30 13.35 6.31 0.97
C GLY A 30 12.12 7.17 0.65
N ILE A 31 10.96 6.72 1.14
CA ILE A 31 9.65 7.27 0.78
C ILE A 31 9.49 8.72 1.27
N ALA A 32 9.68 8.97 2.56
CA ALA A 32 9.37 10.26 3.18
C ALA A 32 10.25 11.42 2.65
N PRO A 33 11.59 11.28 2.51
CA PRO A 33 12.42 12.35 1.96
C PRO A 33 12.10 12.67 0.50
N THR A 34 11.85 11.65 -0.34
CA THR A 34 11.47 11.87 -1.75
C THR A 34 10.10 12.55 -1.87
N LEU A 35 9.11 12.12 -1.08
CA LEU A 35 7.80 12.78 -1.05
C LEU A 35 7.91 14.25 -0.63
N ALA A 36 8.75 14.56 0.37
CA ALA A 36 8.97 15.93 0.82
C ALA A 36 9.59 16.81 -0.28
N ARG A 37 10.58 16.30 -1.03
CA ARG A 37 11.16 16.99 -2.19
C ARG A 37 10.11 17.25 -3.26
N LEU A 38 9.37 16.21 -3.66
CA LEU A 38 8.36 16.30 -4.71
C LEU A 38 7.30 17.37 -4.40
N LYS A 39 6.80 17.40 -3.16
CA LYS A 39 5.81 18.39 -2.69
C LYS A 39 6.33 19.82 -2.61
N ALA A 40 7.64 20.01 -2.56
CA ALA A 40 8.25 21.34 -2.57
C ALA A 40 8.33 21.95 -3.98
N GLN A 41 8.03 21.16 -5.02
CA GLN A 41 8.05 21.65 -6.40
C GLN A 41 6.78 22.44 -6.72
N PRO A 42 6.91 23.65 -7.29
CA PRO A 42 5.75 24.49 -7.59
C PRO A 42 4.91 23.95 -8.75
N GLU A 43 5.56 23.30 -9.73
CA GLU A 43 4.94 22.72 -10.92
C GLU A 43 5.58 21.33 -11.19
N PRO A 44 5.16 20.28 -10.44
CA PRO A 44 5.68 18.94 -10.65
C PRO A 44 5.30 18.41 -12.04
N ALA A 45 6.15 17.58 -12.64
CA ALA A 45 5.81 16.85 -13.87
C ALA A 45 4.68 15.83 -13.62
N LEU A 46 4.05 15.30 -14.68
CA LEU A 46 2.92 14.38 -14.54
C LEU A 46 3.31 13.10 -13.81
N GLU A 47 4.48 12.52 -14.12
CA GLU A 47 5.03 11.36 -13.43
C GLU A 47 5.30 11.64 -11.95
N GLU A 48 5.68 12.87 -11.63
CA GLU A 48 5.92 13.33 -10.27
C GLU A 48 4.61 13.51 -9.49
N ILE A 49 3.53 13.95 -10.13
CA ILE A 49 2.18 14.00 -9.52
C ILE A 49 1.71 12.58 -9.19
N PHE A 50 1.86 11.64 -10.13
CA PHE A 50 1.55 10.23 -9.87
C PHE A 50 2.42 9.69 -8.72
N ALA A 51 3.72 9.99 -8.71
CA ALA A 51 4.62 9.60 -7.63
C ALA A 51 4.23 10.19 -6.27
N ILE A 52 3.77 11.45 -6.20
CA ILE A 52 3.26 12.04 -4.94
C ILE A 52 2.07 11.22 -4.43
N GLY A 53 1.14 10.85 -5.31
CA GLY A 53 0.00 10.00 -4.98
C GLY A 53 0.44 8.62 -4.46
N GLY A 54 1.32 7.95 -5.20
CA GLY A 54 1.87 6.65 -4.84
C GLY A 54 2.67 6.65 -3.53
N LEU A 55 3.48 7.69 -3.29
CA LEU A 55 4.29 7.80 -2.08
C LEU A 55 3.47 8.14 -0.84
N HIS A 56 2.36 8.89 -0.98
CA HIS A 56 1.38 9.01 0.10
C HIS A 56 0.78 7.64 0.46
N PHE A 57 0.43 6.84 -0.55
CA PHE A 57 -0.08 5.48 -0.33
C PHE A 57 0.97 4.57 0.34
N LEU A 58 2.19 4.52 -0.20
CA LEU A 58 3.28 3.70 0.32
C LEU A 58 3.72 4.15 1.72
N GLY A 59 3.70 5.46 2.01
CA GLY A 59 3.96 5.98 3.35
C GLY A 59 2.95 5.51 4.40
N ALA A 60 1.69 5.27 4.01
CA ALA A 60 0.70 4.67 4.91
C ALA A 60 1.04 3.20 5.24
N VAL A 61 1.60 2.45 4.27
CA VAL A 61 2.11 1.09 4.49
C VAL A 61 3.30 1.13 5.44
N GLU A 62 4.28 1.99 5.18
CA GLU A 62 5.46 2.19 6.03
C GLU A 62 5.05 2.50 7.47
N ARG A 63 4.11 3.43 7.67
CA ARG A 63 3.60 3.80 9.00
C ARG A 63 3.00 2.61 9.76
N ALA A 64 2.26 1.73 9.06
CA ALA A 64 1.70 0.54 9.67
C ALA A 64 2.78 -0.47 10.08
N LEU A 65 3.81 -0.65 9.24
CA LEU A 65 4.97 -1.49 9.56
C LEU A 65 5.77 -0.93 10.74
N GLN A 66 6.03 0.38 10.74
CA GLN A 66 6.71 1.09 11.83
C GLN A 66 5.97 0.96 13.16
N LEU A 67 4.63 1.06 13.17
CA LEU A 67 3.86 0.86 14.40
C LEU A 67 4.03 -0.55 14.95
N GLN A 68 3.88 -1.56 14.07
CA GLN A 68 4.02 -2.97 14.45
C GLN A 68 5.42 -3.26 14.98
N TRP A 69 6.46 -2.76 14.33
CA TRP A 69 7.85 -2.93 14.75
C TRP A 69 8.12 -2.23 16.08
N ARG A 70 7.78 -0.93 16.18
CA ARG A 70 8.05 -0.11 17.36
C ARG A 70 7.42 -0.69 18.61
N THR A 71 6.24 -1.28 18.49
CA THR A 71 5.44 -1.73 19.64
C THR A 71 5.40 -3.24 19.84
N GLY A 72 5.93 -4.02 18.89
CA GLY A 72 5.76 -5.47 18.88
C GLY A 72 4.29 -5.89 18.88
N ALA A 73 3.43 -5.12 18.21
CA ALA A 73 1.96 -5.27 18.29
C ALA A 73 1.50 -6.72 18.04
N ASP A 74 2.10 -7.41 17.06
CA ASP A 74 1.76 -8.79 16.74
C ASP A 74 2.02 -9.76 17.90
N GLN A 75 2.99 -9.47 18.76
CA GLN A 75 3.31 -10.31 19.91
C GLN A 75 2.39 -10.01 21.09
N VAL A 76 2.09 -8.73 21.31
CA VAL A 76 1.31 -8.26 22.47
C VAL A 76 -0.18 -8.50 22.25
N ALA A 77 -0.68 -8.23 21.04
CA ALA A 77 -2.08 -8.34 20.65
C ALA A 77 -2.43 -9.71 20.01
N GLY A 78 -1.52 -10.69 20.04
CA GLY A 78 -1.79 -12.03 19.53
C GLY A 78 -1.98 -12.10 18.01
N ASN A 79 -1.26 -11.27 17.26
CA ASN A 79 -1.28 -11.22 15.80
C ASN A 79 -2.69 -11.02 15.21
N ALA A 80 -3.50 -10.19 15.88
CA ALA A 80 -4.89 -9.95 15.51
C ALA A 80 -5.04 -9.35 14.10
N GLY A 81 -4.08 -8.53 13.66
CA GLY A 81 -4.07 -7.94 12.32
C GLY A 81 -4.07 -9.00 11.21
N ASP A 82 -3.10 -9.89 11.25
CA ASP A 82 -2.99 -11.02 10.33
C ASP A 82 -4.16 -12.01 10.47
N THR A 83 -4.53 -12.36 11.71
CA THR A 83 -5.65 -13.28 12.00
C THR A 83 -6.98 -12.81 11.41
N LEU A 84 -7.24 -11.50 11.44
CA LEU A 84 -8.43 -10.89 10.85
C LEU A 84 -8.26 -10.50 9.38
N GLY A 85 -7.09 -10.73 8.80
CA GLY A 85 -6.77 -10.40 7.42
C GLY A 85 -6.79 -8.90 7.13
N LEU A 86 -6.49 -8.05 8.14
CA LEU A 86 -6.49 -6.60 7.99
C LEU A 86 -5.33 -6.18 7.07
N PRO A 87 -5.60 -5.46 5.96
CA PRO A 87 -4.56 -4.85 5.14
C PRO A 87 -3.55 -4.06 5.97
N PHE A 88 -2.29 -4.09 5.53
CA PHE A 88 -1.11 -3.49 6.17
C PHE A 88 -0.68 -4.14 7.50
N LEU A 89 -1.62 -4.53 8.37
CA LEU A 89 -1.36 -5.19 9.65
C LEU A 89 -1.14 -6.71 9.55
N ARG A 90 -1.16 -7.25 8.33
CA ARG A 90 -0.86 -8.66 8.03
C ARG A 90 0.52 -8.87 7.40
N LEU A 91 1.24 -7.77 7.18
CA LEU A 91 2.54 -7.82 6.52
C LEU A 91 3.61 -8.22 7.55
N PRO A 92 4.63 -9.01 7.13
CA PRO A 92 5.68 -9.43 8.04
C PRO A 92 6.49 -8.24 8.52
N VAL A 93 6.87 -8.27 9.79
CA VAL A 93 7.70 -7.23 10.44
C VAL A 93 8.85 -7.90 11.20
N PRO A 94 10.10 -7.41 11.07
CA PRO A 94 11.23 -7.95 11.81
C PRO A 94 11.07 -7.78 13.33
N LEU A 95 11.79 -8.60 14.10
CA LEU A 95 11.73 -8.54 15.56
C LEU A 95 12.37 -7.26 16.10
N ASN A 96 11.61 -6.49 16.89
CA ASN A 96 12.18 -5.45 17.74
C ASN A 96 12.60 -6.04 19.09
N SER A 97 13.87 -5.87 19.46
CA SER A 97 14.45 -6.40 20.70
C SER A 97 14.02 -5.63 21.97
N ALA A 98 13.49 -4.41 21.81
CA ALA A 98 13.03 -3.56 22.90
C ALA A 98 11.77 -2.78 22.50
N PRO A 99 10.62 -3.46 22.30
CA PRO A 99 9.39 -2.82 21.87
C PRO A 99 8.84 -1.85 22.93
N GLU A 100 8.28 -0.74 22.46
CA GLU A 100 7.50 0.18 23.26
C GLU A 100 6.16 -0.45 23.69
N PRO A 101 5.56 -0.02 24.82
CA PRO A 101 4.25 -0.51 25.22
C PRO A 101 3.16 -0.24 24.18
N PHE A 102 2.50 -1.31 23.72
CA PHE A 102 1.35 -1.23 22.83
C PHE A 102 0.06 -0.87 23.57
N GLN A 103 -0.77 -0.01 22.96
CA GLN A 103 -2.06 0.44 23.48
C GLN A 103 -3.08 0.52 22.34
N GLY A 104 -4.35 0.23 22.63
CA GLY A 104 -5.42 0.21 21.64
C GLY A 104 -5.59 1.55 20.90
N ALA A 105 -5.37 2.68 21.58
CA ALA A 105 -5.45 4.01 20.97
C ALA A 105 -4.47 4.21 19.80
N LEU A 106 -3.37 3.46 19.74
CA LEU A 106 -2.43 3.50 18.62
C LEU A 106 -3.05 2.94 17.34
N ILE A 107 -3.99 1.99 17.42
CA ILE A 107 -4.74 1.48 16.27
C ILE A 107 -5.72 2.54 15.76
N THR A 108 -6.42 3.24 16.64
CA THR A 108 -7.29 4.37 16.28
C THR A 108 -6.50 5.45 15.56
N GLN A 109 -5.32 5.79 16.07
CA GLN A 109 -4.42 6.75 15.43
C GLN A 109 -3.95 6.26 14.06
N LEU A 110 -3.51 5.00 13.97
CA LEU A 110 -3.05 4.42 12.70
C LEU A 110 -4.11 4.53 11.61
N PHE A 111 -5.36 4.12 11.87
CA PHE A 111 -6.41 4.18 10.86
C PHE A 111 -6.87 5.61 10.55
N THR A 112 -6.73 6.54 11.51
CA THR A 112 -6.95 7.96 11.25
C THR A 112 -5.88 8.51 10.29
N ASP A 113 -4.63 8.16 10.50
CA ASP A 113 -3.51 8.59 9.65
C ASP A 113 -3.56 7.94 8.27
N ILE A 114 -3.89 6.64 8.18
CA ILE A 114 -4.12 5.96 6.90
C ILE A 114 -5.19 6.68 6.09
N ASP A 115 -6.34 7.02 6.69
CA ASP A 115 -7.40 7.72 5.97
C ASP A 115 -6.95 9.10 5.46
N ALA A 116 -6.16 9.82 6.27
CA ALA A 116 -5.55 11.09 5.88
C ALA A 116 -4.54 10.93 4.73
N ASP A 117 -3.67 9.92 4.78
CA ASP A 117 -2.69 9.61 3.75
C ASP A 117 -3.38 9.19 2.44
N MET A 118 -4.44 8.39 2.50
CA MET A 118 -5.27 8.04 1.34
C MET A 118 -5.95 9.28 0.72
N ASN A 119 -6.41 10.21 1.56
CA ASN A 119 -6.98 11.46 1.08
C ASN A 119 -5.93 12.35 0.40
N ALA A 120 -4.72 12.43 0.95
CA ALA A 120 -3.62 13.15 0.34
C ALA A 120 -3.18 12.53 -0.99
N ALA A 121 -3.16 11.19 -1.08
CA ALA A 121 -2.89 10.49 -2.33
C ALA A 121 -3.91 10.86 -3.41
N ARG A 122 -5.22 10.78 -3.10
CA ARG A 122 -6.28 11.20 -4.04
C ARG A 122 -6.19 12.67 -4.42
N ALA A 123 -5.87 13.54 -3.47
CA ALA A 123 -5.75 14.97 -3.73
C ALA A 123 -4.63 15.27 -4.75
N ALA A 124 -3.53 14.54 -4.69
CA ALA A 124 -2.46 14.63 -5.68
C ALA A 124 -2.91 14.06 -7.04
N LEU A 125 -3.48 12.85 -7.06
CA LEU A 125 -3.92 12.21 -8.31
C LEU A 125 -5.00 13.02 -9.03
N ALA A 126 -5.86 13.73 -8.29
CA ALA A 126 -6.90 14.60 -8.86
C ALA A 126 -6.35 15.83 -9.60
N THR A 127 -5.05 16.14 -9.47
CA THR A 127 -4.40 17.20 -10.26
C THR A 127 -3.85 16.71 -11.59
N LEU A 128 -3.88 15.40 -11.85
CA LEU A 128 -3.56 14.88 -13.18
C LEU A 128 -4.65 15.31 -14.18
N PRO A 129 -4.28 15.96 -15.30
CA PRO A 129 -5.23 16.29 -16.36
C PRO A 129 -5.78 15.03 -17.04
N ASP A 130 -7.08 15.04 -17.34
CA ASP A 130 -7.73 13.95 -18.06
C ASP A 130 -7.18 13.81 -19.48
N GLY A 131 -6.81 12.58 -19.88
CA GLY A 131 -6.43 12.24 -21.24
C GLY A 131 -5.00 12.61 -21.64
N GLU A 132 -4.20 13.17 -20.71
CA GLU A 132 -2.76 13.32 -20.92
C GLU A 132 -2.05 11.99 -20.68
N ASP A 133 -1.01 11.76 -21.47
CA ASP A 133 -0.14 10.59 -21.39
C ASP A 133 1.08 10.92 -20.52
N PHE A 134 1.44 9.98 -19.65
CA PHE A 134 2.65 10.01 -18.85
C PHE A 134 3.09 8.59 -18.60
N GLY A 135 4.34 8.40 -18.15
CA GLY A 135 4.64 7.11 -17.53
C GLY A 135 5.75 7.17 -16.52
N MET A 136 5.37 6.87 -15.28
CA MET A 136 6.23 6.85 -14.13
C MET A 136 6.84 5.45 -14.00
N GLU A 137 8.16 5.36 -14.15
CA GLU A 137 8.85 4.08 -13.98
C GLU A 137 9.27 3.86 -12.51
N LEU A 138 8.89 2.70 -11.97
CA LEU A 138 9.34 2.23 -10.66
C LEU A 138 9.93 0.83 -10.80
N THR A 139 11.20 0.70 -10.43
CA THR A 139 11.83 -0.60 -10.24
C THR A 139 11.61 -1.03 -8.80
N PHE A 140 10.96 -2.17 -8.58
CA PHE A 140 10.58 -2.63 -7.24
C PHE A 140 11.79 -2.94 -6.35
N SER A 141 12.95 -3.23 -6.94
CA SER A 141 14.21 -3.34 -6.21
C SER A 141 14.79 -1.99 -5.78
N ASP A 142 14.17 -0.85 -6.09
CA ASP A 142 14.52 0.45 -5.52
C ASP A 142 13.55 0.85 -4.38
N LEU A 143 12.47 0.09 -4.17
CA LEU A 143 11.50 0.39 -3.12
C LEU A 143 11.84 -0.37 -1.84
N TRP A 144 11.86 0.34 -0.73
CA TRP A 144 12.07 -0.19 0.61
C TRP A 144 11.25 0.65 1.62
N PHE A 145 11.00 0.07 2.79
CA PHE A 145 10.25 0.71 3.87
C PHE A 145 11.17 0.89 5.08
N ASP A 146 11.32 2.10 5.62
CA ASP A 146 12.10 2.38 6.83
C ASP A 146 11.33 1.88 8.07
N ILE A 147 11.28 0.57 8.28
CA ILE A 147 10.47 -0.09 9.32
C ILE A 147 11.02 0.25 10.70
N ASN A 148 12.34 0.23 10.85
CA ASN A 148 13.02 0.46 12.12
C ASN A 148 13.28 1.95 12.43
N LEU A 149 12.89 2.86 11.54
CA LEU A 149 13.01 4.32 11.67
C LEU A 149 14.46 4.84 11.74
N ASN A 150 15.41 4.14 11.14
CA ASN A 150 16.82 4.54 11.14
C ASN A 150 17.23 5.30 9.86
N GLY A 151 16.33 5.42 8.88
CA GLY A 151 16.55 6.13 7.62
C GLY A 151 17.59 5.48 6.71
N THR A 152 17.89 4.19 6.92
CA THR A 152 18.90 3.42 6.19
C THR A 152 18.25 2.19 5.59
N ARG A 153 18.49 1.97 4.29
CA ARG A 153 17.98 0.80 3.59
C ARG A 153 18.66 -0.49 4.07
N GLU A 154 17.86 -1.44 4.53
CA GLU A 154 18.28 -2.76 4.99
C GLU A 154 17.62 -3.89 4.16
N ALA A 155 18.24 -5.07 4.13
CA ALA A 155 17.79 -6.18 3.28
C ALA A 155 16.42 -6.74 3.70
N GLU A 156 16.11 -6.72 5.00
CA GLU A 156 14.81 -7.12 5.53
C GLU A 156 13.69 -6.10 5.24
N GLU A 157 14.05 -4.90 4.82
CA GLU A 157 13.16 -3.76 4.58
C GLU A 157 12.84 -3.53 3.09
N GLU A 158 13.46 -4.34 2.22
CA GLU A 158 13.19 -4.36 0.78
C GLU A 158 11.71 -4.65 0.50
N ALA A 159 11.06 -3.84 -0.34
CA ALA A 159 9.64 -4.01 -0.60
C ALA A 159 9.30 -5.35 -1.26
N LEU A 160 10.21 -5.91 -2.07
CA LEU A 160 10.05 -7.25 -2.62
C LEU A 160 10.11 -8.34 -1.52
N THR A 161 10.93 -8.18 -0.49
CA THR A 161 10.96 -9.10 0.67
C THR A 161 9.61 -9.11 1.40
N ILE A 162 8.94 -7.94 1.51
CA ILE A 162 7.71 -7.78 2.29
C ILE A 162 6.45 -8.07 1.46
N LEU A 163 6.40 -7.59 0.22
CA LEU A 163 5.22 -7.63 -0.65
C LEU A 163 5.30 -8.71 -1.73
N GLY A 164 6.51 -9.20 -2.05
CA GLY A 164 6.75 -10.19 -3.10
C GLY A 164 5.88 -11.44 -2.99
N PRO A 165 5.72 -12.06 -1.80
CA PRO A 165 4.83 -13.22 -1.65
C PRO A 165 3.38 -12.94 -2.07
N GLN A 166 2.89 -11.72 -1.82
CA GLN A 166 1.51 -11.31 -2.14
C GLN A 166 1.37 -10.83 -3.59
N LEU A 167 2.42 -10.22 -4.16
CA LEU A 167 2.41 -9.65 -5.51
C LEU A 167 2.71 -10.70 -6.59
N LEU A 168 3.68 -11.58 -6.34
CA LEU A 168 4.23 -12.51 -7.35
C LEU A 168 3.78 -13.96 -7.12
N GLY A 169 3.17 -14.28 -5.97
CA GLY A 169 2.64 -15.60 -5.67
C GLY A 169 3.67 -16.72 -5.87
N TRP A 170 3.42 -17.64 -6.79
CA TRP A 170 4.32 -18.76 -7.07
C TRP A 170 5.67 -18.35 -7.66
N GLN A 171 5.74 -17.22 -8.40
CA GLN A 171 6.99 -16.73 -8.99
C GLN A 171 7.98 -16.22 -7.93
N TRP A 172 7.49 -15.82 -6.75
CA TRP A 172 8.34 -15.52 -5.61
C TRP A 172 9.06 -16.75 -5.05
N GLN A 173 8.42 -17.93 -5.16
CA GLN A 173 8.97 -19.18 -4.59
C GLN A 173 10.05 -19.79 -5.46
N ASP A 174 10.02 -19.52 -6.77
CA ASP A 174 11.00 -19.99 -7.76
C ASP A 174 11.45 -18.82 -8.67
N PRO A 175 12.21 -17.85 -8.11
CA PRO A 175 12.62 -16.68 -8.86
C PRO A 175 13.66 -17.06 -9.91
N ASP A 176 13.44 -16.64 -11.16
CA ASP A 176 14.44 -16.75 -12.21
C ASP A 176 15.57 -15.73 -11.96
N PRO A 177 16.80 -16.17 -11.63
CA PRO A 177 17.90 -15.26 -11.33
C PRO A 177 18.40 -14.49 -12.56
N THR A 178 17.94 -14.85 -13.76
CA THR A 178 18.27 -14.18 -15.02
C THR A 178 17.18 -13.21 -15.47
N ALA A 179 16.04 -13.18 -14.79
CA ALA A 179 14.98 -12.21 -15.07
C ALA A 179 15.49 -10.79 -14.86
N PRO A 180 15.10 -9.83 -15.73
CA PRO A 180 15.39 -8.42 -15.47
C PRO A 180 14.72 -7.98 -14.17
N PRO A 181 15.23 -6.90 -13.53
CA PRO A 181 14.56 -6.29 -12.38
C PRO A 181 13.09 -6.00 -12.71
N LEU A 182 12.20 -6.25 -11.74
CA LEU A 182 10.78 -5.95 -11.89
C LEU A 182 10.61 -4.43 -11.94
N THR A 183 10.37 -3.90 -13.13
CA THR A 183 10.06 -2.50 -13.37
C THR A 183 8.65 -2.41 -13.93
N ILE A 184 7.84 -1.52 -13.35
CA ILE A 184 6.51 -1.15 -13.85
C ILE A 184 6.59 0.26 -14.43
N ARG A 185 5.90 0.51 -15.54
CA ARG A 185 5.68 1.87 -16.06
C ARG A 185 4.22 2.23 -15.82
N PHE A 186 3.97 3.06 -14.81
CA PHE A 186 2.62 3.44 -14.41
C PHE A 186 2.07 4.59 -15.24
N ASP A 187 0.81 4.47 -15.66
CA ASP A 187 0.15 5.40 -16.56
C ASP A 187 -1.15 6.01 -15.99
N ALA A 188 -1.98 6.59 -16.87
CA ALA A 188 -3.25 7.20 -16.51
C ALA A 188 -4.31 6.19 -16.01
N ALA A 189 -4.35 4.95 -16.52
CA ALA A 189 -5.20 3.92 -15.94
C ALA A 189 -4.72 3.55 -14.54
N ASP A 190 -3.42 3.41 -14.35
CA ASP A 190 -2.87 3.11 -13.04
C ASP A 190 -3.16 4.20 -12.00
N ALA A 191 -3.24 5.46 -12.42
CA ALA A 191 -3.72 6.55 -11.57
C ALA A 191 -5.18 6.35 -11.13
N ALA A 192 -6.06 5.91 -12.04
CA ALA A 192 -7.45 5.59 -11.71
C ALA A 192 -7.56 4.34 -10.83
N TRP A 193 -6.73 3.32 -11.07
CA TRP A 193 -6.63 2.13 -10.23
C TRP A 193 -6.22 2.50 -8.80
N LEU A 194 -5.15 3.29 -8.66
CA LEU A 194 -4.65 3.73 -7.36
C LEU A 194 -5.69 4.59 -6.65
N THR A 195 -6.36 5.49 -7.36
CA THR A 195 -7.47 6.29 -6.82
C THR A 195 -8.58 5.39 -6.27
N ALA A 196 -9.02 4.38 -7.03
CA ALA A 196 -10.02 3.41 -6.56
C ALA A 196 -9.54 2.63 -5.32
N TYR A 197 -8.27 2.21 -5.31
CA TYR A 197 -7.70 1.44 -4.20
C TYR A 197 -7.59 2.28 -2.92
N THR A 198 -7.25 3.57 -3.02
CA THR A 198 -7.27 4.47 -1.86
C THR A 198 -8.66 4.58 -1.23
N HIS A 199 -9.73 4.50 -2.04
CA HIS A 199 -11.10 4.48 -1.54
C HIS A 199 -11.45 3.17 -0.82
N VAL A 200 -10.91 2.02 -1.25
CA VAL A 200 -11.00 0.77 -0.48
C VAL A 200 -10.40 0.98 0.91
N MET A 201 -9.19 1.51 0.97
CA MET A 201 -8.46 1.71 2.22
C MET A 201 -9.13 2.73 3.14
N SER A 202 -9.59 3.87 2.61
CA SER A 202 -10.39 4.84 3.38
C SER A 202 -11.72 4.26 3.86
N GLY A 203 -12.38 3.43 3.04
CA GLY A 203 -13.61 2.74 3.42
C GLY A 203 -13.40 1.76 4.58
N LEU A 204 -12.32 0.99 4.53
CA LEU A 204 -11.91 0.09 5.62
C LEU A 204 -11.54 0.88 6.88
N ALA A 205 -10.70 1.91 6.77
CA ALA A 205 -10.29 2.74 7.89
C ALA A 205 -11.50 3.35 8.60
N ASN A 206 -12.44 3.94 7.85
CA ASN A 206 -13.67 4.48 8.42
C ASN A 206 -14.60 3.41 8.98
N THR A 207 -14.57 2.17 8.48
CA THR A 207 -15.31 1.05 9.08
C THR A 207 -14.73 0.69 10.44
N ILE A 208 -13.40 0.59 10.55
CA ILE A 208 -12.72 0.28 11.82
C ILE A 208 -12.94 1.42 12.82
N LEU A 209 -12.77 2.67 12.40
CA LEU A 209 -12.97 3.86 13.24
C LEU A 209 -14.43 4.05 13.67
N ALA A 210 -15.41 3.56 12.90
CA ALA A 210 -16.81 3.62 13.31
C ALA A 210 -17.07 2.83 14.60
N TYR A 211 -16.37 1.71 14.78
CA TYR A 211 -16.48 0.84 15.96
C TYR A 211 -15.28 0.95 16.91
N ASP A 212 -14.35 1.87 16.65
CA ASP A 212 -13.10 2.12 17.39
C ASP A 212 -12.68 1.01 18.37
N PRO A 213 -11.77 0.10 17.98
CA PRO A 213 -11.46 -1.09 18.77
C PRO A 213 -10.58 -0.83 19.99
N ALA A 214 -10.13 0.41 20.24
CA ALA A 214 -9.11 0.72 21.25
C ALA A 214 -9.41 0.13 22.63
N ALA A 215 -10.60 0.39 23.17
CA ALA A 215 -10.97 -0.10 24.49
C ALA A 215 -11.06 -1.64 24.57
N SER A 216 -11.44 -2.28 23.46
CA SER A 216 -11.51 -3.73 23.36
C SER A 216 -10.13 -4.37 23.33
N ILE A 217 -9.20 -3.77 22.55
CA ILE A 217 -7.79 -4.15 22.51
C ILE A 217 -7.16 -4.04 23.91
N ASP A 218 -7.32 -2.90 24.59
CA ASP A 218 -6.75 -2.70 25.93
C ASP A 218 -7.27 -3.73 26.95
N ARG A 219 -8.56 -4.09 26.85
CA ARG A 219 -9.16 -5.12 27.69
C ARG A 219 -8.54 -6.50 27.46
N VAL A 220 -8.33 -6.89 26.21
CA VAL A 220 -7.72 -8.19 25.87
C VAL A 220 -6.26 -8.24 26.31
N ILE A 221 -5.48 -7.17 26.11
CA ILE A 221 -4.09 -7.07 26.58
C ILE A 221 -4.02 -7.18 28.12
N ALA A 222 -4.91 -6.48 28.83
CA ALA A 222 -4.99 -6.56 30.29
C ALA A 222 -5.36 -7.98 30.76
N ALA A 223 -6.28 -8.65 30.06
CA ALA A 223 -6.68 -10.03 30.35
C ALA A 223 -5.51 -11.02 30.14
N ARG A 224 -4.79 -10.92 29.02
CA ARG A 224 -3.59 -11.73 28.73
C ARG A 224 -2.55 -11.59 29.84
N THR A 225 -2.32 -10.36 30.29
CA THR A 225 -1.39 -10.05 31.38
C THR A 225 -1.84 -10.64 32.72
N ALA A 226 -3.12 -10.49 33.07
CA ALA A 226 -3.69 -11.03 34.31
C ALA A 226 -3.65 -12.57 34.35
N LEU A 227 -3.88 -13.21 33.20
CA LEU A 227 -3.84 -14.66 33.03
C LEU A 227 -2.41 -15.22 32.85
N LYS A 228 -1.42 -14.34 32.66
CA LYS A 228 -0.01 -14.72 32.38
C LYS A 228 0.10 -15.65 31.17
N VAL A 229 -0.63 -15.32 30.10
CA VAL A 229 -0.55 -16.06 28.82
C VAL A 229 0.90 -16.05 28.34
N ALA A 230 1.44 -17.22 28.05
CA ALA A 230 2.82 -17.37 27.60
C ALA A 230 2.99 -16.83 26.17
N ALA A 231 4.23 -16.52 25.79
CA ALA A 231 4.54 -16.29 24.38
C ALA A 231 4.30 -17.57 23.56
N PRO A 232 3.92 -17.47 22.28
CA PRO A 232 3.72 -18.64 21.42
C PRO A 232 4.98 -19.52 21.37
N ASP A 233 4.81 -20.83 21.59
CA ASP A 233 5.86 -21.85 21.44
C ASP A 233 5.47 -22.78 20.27
N PRO A 234 6.29 -22.91 19.22
CA PRO A 234 5.98 -23.75 18.06
C PRO A 234 5.91 -25.26 18.38
N THR A 235 6.32 -25.67 19.58
CA THR A 235 6.21 -27.05 20.07
C THR A 235 5.04 -27.27 21.02
N ASP A 236 4.32 -26.21 21.40
CA ASP A 236 3.09 -26.31 22.19
C ASP A 236 1.88 -26.54 21.26
N TYR A 237 1.16 -27.62 21.52
CA TYR A 237 -0.08 -27.99 20.81
C TYR A 237 -1.30 -27.91 21.73
N SER A 238 -1.19 -27.17 22.84
CA SER A 238 -2.31 -26.87 23.72
C SER A 238 -3.45 -26.16 22.96
N PHE A 239 -4.65 -26.16 23.55
CA PHE A 239 -5.77 -25.42 22.99
C PHE A 239 -5.44 -23.93 22.86
N ASP A 240 -4.73 -23.36 23.84
CA ASP A 240 -4.29 -21.97 23.81
C ASP A 240 -3.29 -21.71 22.68
N ALA A 241 -2.29 -22.58 22.51
CA ALA A 241 -1.36 -22.48 21.38
C ALA A 241 -2.05 -22.62 20.02
N SER A 242 -3.16 -23.38 19.94
CA SER A 242 -3.89 -23.64 18.70
C SER A 242 -4.96 -22.59 18.37
N PHE A 243 -5.57 -21.96 19.38
CA PHE A 243 -6.76 -21.10 19.19
C PHE A 243 -6.70 -19.77 19.95
N GLY A 244 -5.74 -19.57 20.84
CA GLY A 244 -5.64 -18.39 21.71
C GLY A 244 -5.57 -17.08 20.91
N GLN A 245 -4.73 -17.04 19.87
CA GLN A 245 -4.64 -15.88 18.96
C GLN A 245 -5.98 -15.54 18.29
N PHE A 246 -6.69 -16.56 17.80
CA PHE A 246 -8.02 -16.38 17.22
C PHE A 246 -9.04 -15.90 18.25
N ILE A 247 -9.02 -16.46 19.46
CA ILE A 247 -9.93 -16.04 20.54
C ILE A 247 -9.69 -14.60 20.95
N ASP A 248 -8.43 -14.17 21.05
CA ASP A 248 -8.07 -12.80 21.36
C ASP A 248 -8.51 -11.84 20.26
N ALA A 249 -8.20 -12.14 18.99
CA ALA A 249 -8.64 -11.35 17.86
C ALA A 249 -10.17 -11.26 17.77
N PHE A 250 -10.87 -12.37 18.00
CA PHE A 250 -12.32 -12.40 18.06
C PHE A 250 -12.86 -11.58 19.22
N ALA A 251 -12.28 -11.66 20.42
CA ALA A 251 -12.69 -10.87 21.57
C ALA A 251 -12.48 -9.36 21.34
N MET A 252 -11.38 -8.98 20.68
CA MET A 252 -11.13 -7.59 20.27
C MET A 252 -12.23 -7.11 19.32
N LEU A 253 -12.53 -7.90 18.28
CA LEU A 253 -13.59 -7.60 17.31
C LEU A 253 -14.98 -7.55 17.97
N GLU A 254 -15.32 -8.54 18.78
CA GLU A 254 -16.60 -8.65 19.48
C GLU A 254 -16.85 -7.43 20.36
N GLY A 255 -15.85 -7.02 21.16
CA GLY A 255 -15.98 -5.85 22.00
C GLY A 255 -16.14 -4.56 21.20
N ALA A 256 -15.47 -4.46 20.04
CA ALA A 256 -15.60 -3.31 19.15
C ALA A 256 -16.98 -3.25 18.47
N VAL A 257 -17.48 -4.36 17.93
CA VAL A 257 -18.79 -4.37 17.22
C VAL A 257 -19.99 -4.29 18.15
N ASN A 258 -19.83 -4.63 19.44
CA ASN A 258 -20.89 -4.52 20.45
C ASN A 258 -21.02 -3.12 21.08
N GLN A 259 -20.41 -2.11 20.47
CA GLN A 259 -20.64 -0.70 20.82
C GLN A 259 -21.48 0.02 19.76
N GLN A 260 -22.08 1.15 20.15
CA GLN A 260 -22.81 2.00 19.21
C GLN A 260 -21.80 2.60 18.20
N PRO A 261 -21.96 2.37 16.89
CA PRO A 261 -21.01 2.88 15.92
C PRO A 261 -21.15 4.40 15.74
N ASP A 262 -20.03 5.06 15.42
CA ASP A 262 -20.04 6.42 14.91
C ASP A 262 -20.71 6.44 13.53
N THR A 263 -21.91 7.02 13.49
CA THR A 263 -22.74 7.11 12.29
C THR A 263 -22.09 7.93 11.16
N ALA A 264 -21.27 8.93 11.47
CA ALA A 264 -20.58 9.74 10.47
C ALA A 264 -19.46 8.92 9.81
N ARG A 265 -18.70 8.17 10.60
CA ARG A 265 -17.68 7.23 10.10
C ARG A 265 -18.29 6.12 9.26
N ALA A 266 -19.38 5.51 9.72
CA ALA A 266 -20.09 4.48 8.95
C ALA A 266 -20.62 5.02 7.61
N LYS A 267 -21.11 6.27 7.58
CA LYS A 267 -21.53 6.94 6.35
C LYS A 267 -20.34 7.22 5.42
N ALA A 268 -19.23 7.72 5.95
CA ALA A 268 -18.01 7.96 5.18
C ALA A 268 -17.46 6.66 4.56
N ALA A 269 -17.48 5.56 5.32
CA ALA A 269 -17.10 4.24 4.80
C ALA A 269 -17.94 3.83 3.60
N LYS A 270 -19.27 3.96 3.70
CA LYS A 270 -20.19 3.69 2.58
C LYS A 270 -19.88 4.58 1.37
N GLU A 271 -19.65 5.87 1.58
CA GLU A 271 -19.35 6.82 0.49
C GLU A 271 -18.05 6.45 -0.22
N HIS A 272 -17.02 6.06 0.52
CA HIS A 272 -15.77 5.58 -0.06
C HIS A 272 -15.95 4.28 -0.86
N PHE A 273 -16.71 3.30 -0.38
CA PHE A 273 -16.96 2.09 -1.16
C PHE A 273 -17.75 2.36 -2.46
N LEU A 274 -18.67 3.34 -2.45
CA LEU A 274 -19.37 3.76 -3.67
C LEU A 274 -18.45 4.53 -4.62
N ALA A 275 -17.57 5.38 -4.10
CA ALA A 275 -16.56 6.10 -4.89
C ALA A 275 -15.57 5.12 -5.54
N MET A 276 -15.11 4.10 -4.80
CA MET A 276 -14.28 3.02 -5.34
C MET A 276 -14.94 2.36 -6.55
N ILE A 277 -16.24 2.05 -6.50
CA ILE A 277 -16.95 1.43 -7.64
C ILE A 277 -16.94 2.37 -8.85
N THR A 278 -17.11 3.67 -8.63
CA THR A 278 -17.06 4.68 -9.70
C THR A 278 -15.67 4.74 -10.32
N GLU A 279 -14.63 4.86 -9.52
CA GLU A 279 -13.24 4.95 -9.99
C GLU A 279 -12.76 3.65 -10.65
N ASN A 280 -13.19 2.49 -10.14
CA ASN A 280 -12.91 1.21 -10.78
C ASN A 280 -13.55 1.11 -12.17
N ARG A 281 -14.74 1.70 -12.39
CA ARG A 281 -15.33 1.76 -13.74
C ARG A 281 -14.54 2.70 -14.67
N ARG A 282 -14.03 3.82 -14.13
CA ARG A 282 -13.15 4.74 -14.87
C ARG A 282 -11.86 4.01 -15.27
N PHE A 283 -11.20 3.33 -14.34
CA PHE A 283 -10.02 2.51 -14.59
C PHE A 283 -10.23 1.55 -15.76
N TRP A 284 -11.26 0.69 -15.72
CA TRP A 284 -11.52 -0.25 -16.82
C TRP A 284 -11.86 0.42 -18.15
N SER A 285 -12.37 1.65 -18.14
CA SER A 285 -12.61 2.40 -19.38
C SER A 285 -11.32 2.94 -20.02
N LEU A 286 -10.29 3.21 -19.21
CA LEU A 286 -8.97 3.65 -19.67
C LEU A 286 -8.18 2.45 -20.21
N VAL A 287 -8.11 1.37 -19.43
CA VAL A 287 -7.46 0.09 -19.83
C VAL A 287 -8.00 -0.46 -21.15
N ALA A 288 -9.30 -0.27 -21.42
CA ALA A 288 -9.93 -0.76 -22.65
C ALA A 288 -9.50 -0.01 -23.92
N VAL A 289 -8.91 1.19 -23.80
CA VAL A 289 -8.48 2.02 -24.95
C VAL A 289 -6.96 2.15 -25.05
N GLU A 290 -6.22 1.67 -24.06
CA GLU A 290 -4.76 1.57 -24.11
C GLU A 290 -4.28 0.70 -25.26
N THR A 291 -3.13 1.09 -25.82
CA THR A 291 -2.59 0.46 -27.04
C THR A 291 -1.13 0.06 -26.92
N ASP A 292 -0.41 0.63 -25.96
CA ASP A 292 0.94 0.21 -25.63
C ASP A 292 0.92 -1.08 -24.81
N ASN A 293 2.10 -1.66 -24.65
CA ASN A 293 2.34 -2.89 -23.88
C ASN A 293 3.73 -2.76 -23.27
N ASP A 294 3.90 -1.71 -22.45
CA ASP A 294 5.18 -1.36 -21.85
C ASP A 294 5.12 -1.55 -20.33
N ARG A 295 5.49 -2.77 -19.88
CA ARG A 295 5.67 -3.09 -18.46
C ARG A 295 4.43 -2.77 -17.61
N GLU A 296 3.29 -3.23 -18.08
CA GLU A 296 1.98 -2.93 -17.49
C GLU A 296 1.84 -3.42 -16.05
N TRP A 297 1.22 -2.60 -15.20
CA TRP A 297 0.76 -3.02 -13.87
C TRP A 297 -0.42 -3.99 -14.01
N VAL A 298 -1.54 -3.54 -14.58
CA VAL A 298 -2.72 -4.36 -14.86
C VAL A 298 -3.04 -4.30 -16.36
N PRO A 299 -2.85 -5.39 -17.11
CA PRO A 299 -2.96 -5.39 -18.57
C PRO A 299 -4.41 -5.54 -19.04
N ASN A 300 -4.70 -5.08 -20.26
CA ASN A 300 -5.84 -5.51 -21.07
C ASN A 300 -5.58 -6.83 -21.83
N ASP A 301 -6.56 -7.28 -22.62
CA ASP A 301 -6.49 -8.57 -23.35
C ASP A 301 -5.35 -8.66 -24.39
N ASN A 302 -4.75 -7.54 -24.80
CA ASN A 302 -3.65 -7.46 -25.77
C ASN A 302 -2.29 -7.12 -25.14
N GLN A 303 -2.27 -6.94 -23.82
CA GLN A 303 -1.11 -6.52 -23.05
C GLN A 303 -0.58 -7.67 -22.17
N THR A 304 0.65 -7.53 -21.68
CA THR A 304 1.28 -8.46 -20.75
C THR A 304 1.63 -7.72 -19.46
N SER A 305 1.16 -8.23 -18.31
CA SER A 305 1.58 -7.69 -17.02
C SER A 305 3.06 -7.92 -16.80
N ALA A 306 3.77 -6.90 -16.32
CA ALA A 306 5.14 -7.05 -15.84
C ALA A 306 5.24 -7.94 -14.59
N LEU A 307 4.13 -8.13 -13.85
CA LEU A 307 4.02 -9.11 -12.76
C LEU A 307 3.82 -10.55 -13.26
N GLY A 308 3.75 -10.78 -14.57
CA GLY A 308 3.71 -12.12 -15.17
C GLY A 308 2.40 -12.88 -15.01
N PHE A 309 1.34 -12.26 -14.48
CA PHE A 309 -0.01 -12.84 -14.49
C PHE A 309 -0.78 -12.48 -15.78
N SER A 310 -1.82 -13.25 -16.07
CA SER A 310 -2.79 -12.96 -17.13
C SER A 310 -4.17 -12.78 -16.54
N LEU A 311 -4.93 -11.81 -17.07
CA LEU A 311 -6.35 -11.69 -16.74
C LEU A 311 -7.16 -12.74 -17.50
N PRO A 312 -8.23 -13.29 -16.91
CA PRO A 312 -9.18 -14.10 -17.66
C PRO A 312 -9.84 -13.24 -18.75
N PRO A 313 -10.04 -13.78 -19.96
CA PRO A 313 -10.61 -13.01 -21.06
C PRO A 313 -11.99 -12.47 -20.69
N ALA A 314 -12.29 -11.24 -21.13
CA ALA A 314 -13.60 -10.66 -20.92
C ALA A 314 -14.69 -11.61 -21.47
N PRO A 315 -15.80 -11.85 -20.73
CA PRO A 315 -16.88 -12.67 -21.24
C PRO A 315 -17.43 -12.03 -22.51
N ALA A 316 -17.34 -12.73 -23.64
CA ALA A 316 -17.82 -12.27 -24.93
C ALA A 316 -19.27 -11.74 -24.80
N THR A 317 -19.49 -10.53 -25.29
CA THR A 317 -20.79 -9.85 -25.32
C THR A 317 -21.90 -10.82 -25.79
N PRO A 318 -23.06 -10.91 -25.11
CA PRO A 318 -24.03 -11.97 -25.40
C PRO A 318 -24.83 -11.67 -26.67
N GLY A 319 -24.29 -12.08 -27.81
CA GLY A 319 -25.03 -12.27 -29.06
C GLY A 319 -25.54 -13.71 -29.16
N LEU A 320 -26.82 -13.92 -28.84
CA LEU A 320 -27.70 -14.98 -29.37
C LEU A 320 -27.07 -16.37 -29.68
N ALA A 321 -27.15 -17.32 -28.75
CA ALA A 321 -27.70 -18.68 -28.99
C ALA A 321 -27.60 -19.61 -27.75
N SER A 322 -28.77 -20.00 -27.25
CA SER A 322 -29.10 -21.29 -26.60
C SER A 322 -28.17 -21.90 -25.53
N SER A 323 -28.36 -21.51 -24.26
CA SER A 323 -28.34 -22.45 -23.12
C SER A 323 -29.00 -21.85 -21.87
N PRO A 324 -29.96 -22.52 -21.18
CA PRO A 324 -30.81 -21.91 -20.16
C PRO A 324 -30.21 -21.94 -18.74
N MET A 325 -28.90 -21.73 -18.59
CA MET A 325 -28.26 -21.69 -17.26
C MET A 325 -27.38 -20.45 -17.00
N ALA A 326 -27.26 -19.54 -17.96
CA ALA A 326 -26.44 -18.32 -17.88
C ALA A 326 -27.25 -17.02 -17.70
N ARG A 327 -28.33 -17.03 -16.88
CA ARG A 327 -29.16 -15.85 -16.60
C ARG A 327 -29.25 -15.43 -15.12
N ARG A 328 -28.23 -15.71 -14.31
CA ARG A 328 -28.26 -15.29 -12.88
C ARG A 328 -27.12 -14.41 -12.37
N SER A 329 -26.07 -14.09 -13.13
CA SER A 329 -24.95 -13.29 -12.58
C SER A 329 -24.87 -11.81 -12.99
N CYS A 330 -25.83 -11.27 -13.75
CA CYS A 330 -25.88 -9.82 -14.05
C CYS A 330 -27.13 -9.10 -13.51
N ARG A 331 -27.73 -9.63 -12.44
CA ARG A 331 -28.87 -8.98 -11.76
C ARG A 331 -28.76 -9.06 -10.24
N VAL A 332 -27.61 -8.67 -9.70
CA VAL A 332 -27.46 -8.34 -8.28
C VAL A 332 -26.56 -7.11 -8.13
N VAL A 333 -26.94 -6.01 -8.79
CA VAL A 333 -26.64 -4.64 -8.32
C VAL A 333 -27.84 -3.80 -8.78
N SER A 334 -28.84 -3.70 -7.90
CA SER A 334 -29.94 -2.74 -7.93
C SER A 334 -30.21 -2.37 -6.49
#